data_AF-A0A523H6L3-F1
#
_entry.id   AF-A0A523H6L3-F1
#
_cell.length_a   1.000
_cell.length_b   1.000
_cell.length_c   1.000
_cell.angle_alpha   90.00
_cell.angle_beta   90.00
_cell.angle_gamma   90.00
#
_symmetry.space_group_name_H-M   'P 1'
#
loop_
_entity.id
_entity.type
_entity.pdbx_description
1 polymer ?
#
loop_
_entity_poly.entity_id
_entity_poly.type
_entity_poly.pdbx_seq_one_letter_code
_entity_poly.pdbx_strand_id
1 'polypeptide(L)'
;YNQVSGFGKEIAAALKIPFREDVLIKVSKTHSQVFKKRLTRFVADEIFTLSKPGVISNKHILLVDDIVTTGATLENCAQQLLKSPHVKLSVATIAIA
;
A
#
# COMPACT_ATOMS: atom_id res chain seq x y z
N TYR A 1 -8.38 12.84 -3.51
CA TYR A 1 -8.14 13.31 -2.13
C TYR A 1 -7.91 12.07 -1.29
N ASN A 2 -6.65 11.78 -0.93
CA ASN A 2 -6.31 10.64 -0.09
C ASN A 2 -6.08 11.15 1.34
N GLN A 3 -7.03 10.92 2.24
CA GLN A 3 -6.97 11.41 3.63
C GLN A 3 -5.77 10.83 4.38
N VAL A 4 -5.38 9.59 4.05
CA VAL A 4 -4.21 8.90 4.61
C VAL A 4 -2.91 9.60 4.24
N SER A 5 -2.82 10.18 3.03
CA SER A 5 -1.60 10.90 2.61
C SER A 5 -1.31 12.10 3.50
N GLY A 6 -2.33 12.80 4.00
CA GLY A 6 -2.16 13.90 4.96
C GLY A 6 -1.57 13.40 6.28
N PHE A 7 -2.14 12.34 6.83
CA PHE A 7 -1.63 11.69 8.03
C PHE A 7 -0.18 11.20 7.88
N GLY A 8 0.14 10.56 6.74
CA GLY A 8 1.50 10.13 6.43
C GLY A 8 2.51 11.28 6.31
N LYS A 9 2.10 12.43 5.77
CA LYS A 9 2.95 13.64 5.70
C LYS A 9 3.27 14.17 7.10
N GLU A 10 2.29 14.24 7.99
CA GLU A 10 2.49 14.70 9.36
C GLU A 10 3.38 13.74 10.17
N ILE A 11 3.21 12.42 10.02
CA ILE A 11 4.13 11.44 10.62
C ILE A 11 5.56 11.65 10.11
N ALA A 12 5.72 11.80 8.79
CA ALA A 12 7.02 12.01 8.18
C ALA A 12 7.69 13.30 8.67
N ALA A 13 6.92 14.38 8.82
CA ALA A 13 7.38 15.66 9.36
C ALA A 13 7.83 15.52 10.82
N ALA A 14 7.03 14.85 11.67
CA ALA A 14 7.36 14.62 13.08
C ALA A 14 8.63 13.76 13.25
N LEU A 15 8.81 12.73 12.41
CA LEU A 15 9.97 11.86 12.42
C LEU A 15 11.18 12.42 11.64
N LYS A 16 11.01 13.55 10.92
CA LYS A 16 12.02 14.15 10.03
C LYS A 16 12.54 13.18 8.95
N ILE A 17 11.63 12.42 8.36
CA ILE A 17 11.91 11.44 7.29
C ILE A 17 11.24 11.84 5.98
N PRO A 18 11.72 11.36 4.81
CA PRO A 18 11.07 11.65 3.54
C PRO A 18 9.73 10.93 3.41
N PHE A 19 8.73 11.65 2.88
CA PHE A 19 7.44 11.09 2.47
C PHE A 19 7.42 10.81 0.96
N ARG A 20 6.84 9.68 0.55
CA ARG A 20 6.81 9.22 -0.85
C ARG A 20 5.45 8.65 -1.24
N GLU A 21 4.78 9.26 -2.22
CA GLU A 21 3.54 8.73 -2.83
C GLU A 21 3.82 8.05 -4.19
N ASP A 22 5.06 8.11 -4.68
CA ASP A 22 5.46 7.69 -6.01
C ASP A 22 6.12 6.29 -6.06
N VAL A 23 6.02 5.54 -4.96
CA VAL A 23 6.62 4.20 -4.81
C VAL A 23 5.58 3.09 -4.97
N LEU A 24 4.50 3.16 -4.19
CA LEU A 24 3.37 2.22 -4.20
C LEU A 24 2.20 2.85 -4.96
N ILE A 25 1.88 2.28 -6.12
CA ILE A 25 0.83 2.81 -6.98
C ILE A 25 -0.37 1.85 -6.98
N LYS A 26 -1.55 2.38 -6.66
CA LYS A 26 -2.81 1.64 -6.74
C LYS A 26 -3.22 1.49 -8.20
N VAL A 27 -3.44 0.26 -8.63
CA VAL A 27 -3.92 -0.11 -9.96
C VAL A 27 -5.34 -0.63 -9.83
N SER A 28 -6.33 0.20 -10.17
CA SER A 28 -7.72 -0.22 -10.23
C SER A 28 -7.99 -0.92 -11.57
N LYS A 29 -8.45 -2.18 -11.54
CA LYS A 29 -8.97 -2.86 -12.74
C LYS A 29 -10.39 -2.36 -13.03
N THR A 30 -10.51 -1.24 -13.75
CA THR A 30 -11.77 -0.80 -14.35
C THR A 30 -12.01 -1.53 -15.68
N HIS A 31 -12.29 -2.84 -15.64
CA HIS A 31 -12.90 -3.52 -16.78
C HIS A 31 -14.10 -4.35 -16.34
N SER A 32 -15.23 -4.05 -16.99
CA SER A 32 -16.58 -4.54 -16.78
C SER A 32 -16.68 -6.03 -16.42
N GLN A 33 -17.09 -6.31 -15.18
CA GLN A 33 -17.53 -7.64 -14.73
C GLN A 33 -19.02 -7.87 -15.06
N VAL A 34 -19.45 -7.55 -16.29
CA VAL A 34 -20.86 -7.73 -16.70
C VAL A 34 -21.15 -9.16 -17.17
N PHE A 35 -20.14 -10.02 -17.37
CA PHE A 35 -20.40 -11.33 -18.01
C PHE A 35 -19.56 -12.52 -17.53
N LYS A 36 -19.29 -12.66 -16.22
CA LYS A 36 -18.74 -13.92 -15.69
C LYS A 36 -19.54 -14.47 -14.50
N LYS A 37 -20.38 -15.44 -14.87
CA LYS A 37 -21.06 -16.46 -14.06
C LYS A 37 -20.50 -16.68 -12.64
N ARG A 38 -21.36 -16.38 -11.66
CA ARG A 38 -21.71 -17.10 -10.39
C ARG A 38 -20.71 -17.96 -9.59
N LEU A 39 -19.42 -18.11 -9.94
CA LEU A 39 -18.50 -19.02 -9.23
C LEU A 39 -17.11 -18.45 -8.90
N THR A 40 -16.82 -17.21 -9.23
CA THR A 40 -15.54 -16.59 -8.85
C THR A 40 -15.78 -15.22 -8.25
N ARG A 41 -16.12 -15.21 -6.96
CA ARG A 41 -16.05 -14.01 -6.14
C ARG A 41 -14.56 -13.73 -5.83
N PHE A 42 -13.77 -13.50 -6.87
CA PHE A 42 -12.55 -12.73 -6.70
C PHE A 42 -13.04 -11.32 -6.42
N VAL A 43 -12.96 -10.94 -5.15
CA VAL A 43 -13.08 -9.56 -4.69
C VAL A 43 -12.27 -8.71 -5.67
N ALA A 44 -12.77 -7.53 -6.02
CA ALA A 44 -12.01 -6.60 -6.84
C ALA A 44 -10.75 -6.22 -6.05
N ASP A 45 -9.71 -7.05 -6.15
CA ASP A 45 -8.50 -6.89 -5.36
C ASP A 45 -7.91 -5.54 -5.75
N GLU A 46 -7.76 -4.67 -4.76
CA GLU A 46 -6.98 -3.47 -4.94
C GLU A 46 -5.53 -3.92 -5.17
N ILE A 47 -5.11 -3.90 -6.44
CA ILE A 47 -3.76 -4.33 -6.80
C ILE A 47 -2.85 -3.13 -6.60
N PHE A 48 -1.81 -3.29 -5.80
CA PHE A 48 -0.73 -2.34 -5.69
C PHE A 48 0.45 -2.80 -6.55
N THR A 49 1.21 -1.85 -7.09
CA THR A 49 2.45 -2.11 -7.84
C THR A 49 3.58 -1.23 -7.35
N LEU A 50 4.80 -1.74 -7.43
CA LEU A 50 6.04 -1.03 -7.08
C LEU A 50 6.60 -0.33 -8.32
N SER A 51 6.58 1.00 -8.35
CA SER A 51 7.04 1.78 -9.52
C SER A 51 8.55 2.05 -9.53
N LYS A 52 9.15 2.30 -8.35
CA LYS A 52 10.54 2.77 -8.22
C LYS A 52 11.33 1.91 -7.21
N PRO A 53 11.60 0.63 -7.51
CA PRO A 53 12.22 -0.30 -6.55
C PRO A 53 13.57 0.18 -6.01
N GLY A 54 14.40 0.80 -6.85
CA GLY A 54 15.74 1.27 -6.46
C GLY A 54 15.74 2.41 -5.43
N VAL A 55 14.63 3.15 -5.27
CA VAL A 55 14.54 4.26 -4.30
C VAL A 55 14.42 3.73 -2.86
N ILE A 56 13.88 2.52 -2.70
CA ILE A 56 13.64 1.91 -1.39
C ILE A 56 14.65 0.81 -1.03
N SER A 57 15.56 0.42 -1.92
CA SER A 57 16.56 -0.61 -1.65
C SER A 57 17.41 -0.27 -0.43
N ASN A 58 17.67 -1.26 0.44
CA ASN A 58 18.40 -1.09 1.70
C ASN A 58 17.79 -0.06 2.67
N LYS A 59 16.48 0.22 2.56
CA LYS A 59 15.78 1.15 3.47
C LYS A 59 14.85 0.42 4.43
N HIS A 60 14.56 1.08 5.54
CA HIS A 60 13.44 0.74 6.40
C HIS A 60 12.28 1.66 6.07
N ILE A 61 11.18 1.07 5.61
CA ILE A 61 9.99 1.78 5.16
C ILE A 61 8.90 1.69 6.23
N LEU A 62 8.26 2.81 6.51
CA LEU A 62 7.02 2.88 7.29
C LEU A 62 5.83 2.98 6.32
N LEU A 63 5.02 1.93 6.24
CA LEU A 63 3.77 1.92 5.49
C LEU A 63 2.65 2.45 6.39
N VAL A 64 1.88 3.41 5.87
CA VAL A 64 0.81 4.06 6.63
C VAL A 64 -0.53 3.78 5.94
N ASP A 65 -1.52 3.34 6.71
CA ASP A 65 -2.89 3.12 6.27
C ASP A 65 -3.88 3.74 7.28
N ASP A 66 -5.15 3.95 6.92
CA ASP A 66 -6.15 4.43 7.88
C ASP A 66 -6.61 3.32 8.82
N ILE A 67 -7.15 2.23 8.27
CA ILE A 67 -7.76 1.16 9.05
C ILE A 67 -7.33 -0.21 8.54
N VAL A 68 -6.84 -1.04 9.44
CA VAL A 68 -6.64 -2.46 9.16
C VAL A 68 -7.89 -3.24 9.54
N THR A 69 -8.43 -3.99 8.58
CA THR A 69 -9.51 -4.96 8.80
C THR A 69 -8.93 -6.38 8.73
N THR A 70 -8.99 -7.02 7.57
CA THR A 70 -8.43 -8.37 7.35
C THR A 70 -6.92 -8.38 7.15
N GLY A 71 -6.31 -7.20 6.97
CA GLY A 71 -4.88 -7.08 6.62
C GLY A 71 -4.55 -7.35 5.15
N ALA A 72 -5.52 -7.76 4.31
CA ALA A 72 -5.26 -8.11 2.91
C ALA A 72 -4.62 -6.96 2.10
N THR A 73 -5.07 -5.73 2.31
CA THR A 73 -4.48 -4.54 1.68
C THR A 73 -3.02 -4.35 2.08
N LEU A 74 -2.73 -4.42 3.39
CA LEU A 74 -1.38 -4.29 3.93
C LEU A 74 -0.47 -5.43 3.44
N GLU A 75 -0.98 -6.66 3.38
CA GLU A 75 -0.25 -7.81 2.87
C GLU A 75 0.12 -7.61 1.39
N ASN A 76 -0.83 -7.21 0.55
CA ASN A 76 -0.57 -6.92 -0.86
C ASN A 76 0.49 -5.83 -1.04
N CYS A 77 0.39 -4.73 -0.27
CA CYS A 77 1.39 -3.65 -0.27
C CYS A 77 2.77 -4.15 0.19
N ALA A 78 2.83 -4.88 1.30
CA ALA A 78 4.06 -5.42 1.86
C ALA A 78 4.76 -6.37 0.88
N GLN A 79 4.01 -7.27 0.25
CA GLN A 79 4.53 -8.18 -0.77
C GLN A 79 5.15 -7.43 -1.95
N GLN A 80 4.60 -6.29 -2.37
CA GLN A 80 5.24 -5.47 -3.42
C GLN A 80 6.53 -4.81 -2.93
N LEU A 81 6.50 -4.19 -1.75
CA LEU A 81 7.66 -3.47 -1.20
C LEU A 81 8.86 -4.40 -0.95
N LEU A 82 8.60 -5.60 -0.44
CA LEU A 82 9.62 -6.60 -0.11
C LEU A 82 10.28 -7.25 -1.35
N LYS A 83 9.80 -6.96 -2.57
CA LYS A 83 10.50 -7.33 -3.81
C LYS A 83 11.80 -6.53 -3.99
N SER A 84 11.91 -5.36 -3.36
CA SER A 84 13.15 -4.59 -3.40
C SER A 84 14.17 -5.15 -2.38
N PRO A 85 15.46 -5.24 -2.75
CA PRO A 85 16.46 -5.90 -1.92
C PRO A 85 16.68 -5.18 -0.58
N HIS A 86 16.80 -5.98 0.48
CA HIS A 86 17.12 -5.55 1.85
C HIS A 86 16.19 -4.47 2.41
N VAL A 87 14.92 -4.49 2.01
CA VAL A 87 13.88 -3.64 2.60
C VAL A 87 13.45 -4.20 3.95
N LYS A 88 13.36 -3.32 4.96
CA LYS A 88 12.63 -3.58 6.21
C LYS A 88 11.30 -2.84 6.17
N LEU A 89 10.27 -3.41 6.78
CA LEU A 89 8.94 -2.83 6.79
C LEU A 89 8.42 -2.68 8.23
N SER A 90 7.89 -1.51 8.54
CA SER A 90 7.00 -1.25 9.68
C SER A 90 5.68 -0.73 9.17
N VAL A 91 4.61 -0.92 9.95
CA VAL A 91 3.26 -0.47 9.59
C VAL A 91 2.71 0.42 10.69
N ALA A 92 2.06 1.52 10.31
CA ALA A 92 1.24 2.34 11.19
C ALA A 92 -0.19 2.44 10.63
N THR A 93 -1.18 2.23 11.48
CA THR A 93 -2.60 2.37 11.17
C THR A 93 -3.25 3.27 12.21
N ILE A 94 -4.29 4.01 11.83
CA ILE A 94 -5.06 4.84 12.77
C ILE A 94 -5.96 3.93 13.62
N ALA A 95 -6.53 2.89 13.02
CA ALA A 95 -7.43 1.97 13.69
C ALA A 95 -7.26 0.51 13.21
N ILE A 96 -7.77 -0.40 14.04
CA ILE A 96 -8.01 -1.80 13.72
C ILE A 96 -9.51 -2.08 13.90
N ALA A 97 -10.10 -2.85 12.99
CA ALA A 97 -11.52 -3.22 12.99
C ALA A 97 -11.71 -4.74 13.00
#